data_AF-A0A9W7FLF0-F1
#
_entry.id   AF-A0A9W7FLF0-F1
#
_cell.length_a   1.000
_cell.length_b   1.000
_cell.length_c   1.000
_cell.angle_alpha   90.00
_cell.angle_beta   90.00
_cell.angle_gamma   90.00
#
_symmetry.space_group_name_H-M   'P 1'
#
loop_
_entity.id
_entity.type
_entity.pdbx_description
1 polymer ?
#
loop_
_entity_poly.entity_id
_entity_poly.type
_entity_poly.pdbx_seq_one_letter_code
_entity_poly.pdbx_strand_id
1 'polypeptide(L)'
;MKDDASSYLLEYWMFLSTAFPCLKDGKSEGALADESKLIDEKISNNDVVLVGKGGCGYCKRAKETLANAQTTTPFAMDIYLIANTDTITAAGEKVARQNIKSRLNLFDLTFPQIIVAGQYIGGADDLTLLVESGEFDKLVLSDKPEMGAGEKIQYEATLKERSSKPDLFKVPKVRGTWYPDWPFYSFQWAMYSNLVRYISILHLILMGVTVSLIDAQPEIANALIFFYFVDLCIIVIFGPVPSFCGTVSMYFGWKMRGNATSTLPYKVVFLAYVYGLLHVTLYRCFGMFEDWGEDNDSNKYIKTRYAGFIVNSGTGAIVKIVEYSRTICCTKKK
;
A
#
# COMPACT_ATOMS: atom_id res chain seq x y z
N MET A 1 -23.74 32.36 -10.36
CA MET A 1 -23.02 31.07 -10.47
C MET A 1 -23.08 30.32 -9.14
N LYS A 2 -24.25 29.78 -8.76
CA LYS A 2 -24.44 29.00 -7.52
C LYS A 2 -24.61 27.50 -7.78
N ASP A 3 -24.50 27.05 -9.03
CA ASP A 3 -25.00 25.72 -9.43
C ASP A 3 -23.93 24.69 -9.85
N ASP A 4 -22.63 25.02 -9.87
CA ASP A 4 -21.63 24.05 -10.35
C ASP A 4 -21.09 23.13 -9.26
N ALA A 5 -20.99 23.55 -7.99
CA ALA A 5 -20.37 22.71 -6.95
C ALA A 5 -21.27 21.54 -6.49
N SER A 6 -22.59 21.67 -6.60
CA SER A 6 -23.55 20.64 -6.18
C SER A 6 -23.68 19.50 -7.19
N SER A 7 -23.48 19.77 -8.49
CA SER A 7 -23.53 18.75 -9.54
C SER A 7 -22.36 17.76 -9.41
N TYR A 8 -21.15 18.25 -9.13
CA TYR A 8 -19.96 17.40 -8.89
C TYR A 8 -20.09 16.53 -7.63
N LEU A 9 -20.83 16.98 -6.60
CA LEU A 9 -21.04 16.23 -5.36
C LEU A 9 -22.15 15.17 -5.47
N LEU A 10 -23.20 15.43 -6.28
CA LEU A 10 -24.29 14.48 -6.55
C LEU A 10 -23.84 13.30 -7.42
N GLU A 11 -22.98 13.54 -8.42
CA GLU A 11 -22.33 12.46 -9.18
C GLU A 11 -21.42 11.61 -8.27
N TYR A 12 -20.80 12.23 -7.25
CA TYR A 12 -19.97 11.55 -6.25
C TYR A 12 -20.76 10.63 -5.31
N TRP A 13 -21.95 11.06 -4.88
CA TRP A 13 -22.78 10.32 -3.94
C TRP A 13 -23.47 9.11 -4.59
N MET A 14 -23.79 9.19 -5.89
CA MET A 14 -24.24 8.03 -6.68
C MET A 14 -23.11 6.99 -6.91
N PHE A 15 -21.85 7.42 -6.88
CA PHE A 15 -20.68 6.53 -7.02
C PHE A 15 -20.33 5.77 -5.73
N LEU A 16 -20.58 6.38 -4.56
CA LEU A 16 -20.32 5.76 -3.25
C LEU A 16 -21.39 4.74 -2.83
N SER A 17 -22.65 4.96 -3.20
CA SER A 17 -23.76 4.06 -2.86
C SER A 17 -23.76 2.74 -3.64
N THR A 18 -23.09 2.68 -4.79
CA THR A 18 -22.92 1.45 -5.60
C THR A 18 -21.66 0.64 -5.24
N ALA A 19 -20.76 1.18 -4.41
CA ALA A 19 -19.47 0.57 -4.07
C ALA A 19 -19.54 -0.46 -2.91
N PHE A 20 -20.65 -0.56 -2.18
CA PHE A 20 -20.78 -1.44 -1.01
C PHE A 20 -22.03 -2.36 -1.00
N PRO A 21 -22.24 -3.30 -1.96
CA PRO A 21 -23.34 -4.26 -1.84
C PRO A 21 -22.98 -5.58 -1.12
N CYS A 22 -21.73 -5.82 -0.72
CA CYS A 22 -21.33 -7.16 -0.25
C CYS A 22 -21.12 -7.25 1.26
N LEU A 23 -22.21 -7.30 2.02
CA LEU A 23 -22.21 -7.73 3.41
C LEU A 23 -23.46 -8.56 3.69
N LYS A 24 -23.47 -9.79 3.18
CA LYS A 24 -24.24 -10.94 3.66
C LYS A 24 -23.96 -12.12 2.73
N ASP A 25 -23.03 -13.00 3.10
CA ASP A 25 -23.00 -14.36 2.57
C ASP A 25 -22.94 -15.33 3.76
N GLY A 26 -23.97 -16.16 3.84
CA GLY A 26 -24.10 -17.26 4.80
C GLY A 26 -23.22 -18.46 4.42
N LYS A 27 -22.94 -19.23 5.46
CA LYS A 27 -22.16 -20.47 5.59
C LYS A 27 -22.06 -21.40 4.35
N SER A 28 -20.83 -21.89 4.13
CA SER A 28 -20.53 -23.23 3.61
C SER A 28 -19.43 -23.90 4.45
N GLU A 29 -19.76 -24.29 5.69
CA GLU A 29 -18.81 -24.85 6.68
C GLU A 29 -18.13 -26.16 6.22
N GLY A 30 -18.75 -26.94 5.33
CA GLY A 30 -18.23 -28.25 4.91
C GLY A 30 -16.99 -28.21 4.00
N ALA A 31 -16.94 -27.29 3.03
CA ALA A 31 -15.79 -27.15 2.13
C ALA A 31 -14.57 -26.50 2.83
N LEU A 32 -14.80 -25.74 3.90
CA LEU A 32 -13.75 -25.10 4.69
C LEU A 32 -12.87 -26.13 5.42
N ALA A 33 -13.45 -27.25 5.86
CA ALA A 33 -12.77 -28.27 6.66
C ALA A 33 -11.81 -29.17 5.86
N ASP A 34 -11.93 -29.23 4.53
CA ASP A 34 -11.14 -30.14 3.69
C ASP A 34 -9.80 -29.52 3.27
N GLU A 35 -9.82 -28.25 2.82
CA GLU A 35 -8.59 -27.57 2.39
C GLU A 35 -7.66 -27.20 3.56
N SER A 36 -8.21 -26.94 4.74
CA SER A 36 -7.41 -26.70 5.94
C SER A 36 -6.57 -27.93 6.31
N LYS A 37 -7.16 -29.13 6.21
CA LYS A 37 -6.44 -30.40 6.39
C LYS A 37 -5.37 -30.62 5.33
N LEU A 38 -5.66 -30.30 4.07
CA LEU A 38 -4.69 -30.43 2.99
C LEU A 38 -3.45 -29.54 3.23
N ILE A 39 -3.66 -28.32 3.74
CA ILE A 39 -2.55 -27.43 4.10
C ILE A 39 -1.78 -27.98 5.29
N ASP A 40 -2.47 -28.47 6.32
CA ASP A 40 -1.83 -29.08 7.49
C ASP A 40 -0.98 -30.30 7.10
N GLU A 41 -1.48 -31.16 6.21
CA GLU A 41 -0.75 -32.30 5.64
C GLU A 41 0.48 -31.85 4.85
N LYS A 42 0.36 -30.80 4.04
CA LYS A 42 1.51 -30.26 3.29
C LYS A 42 2.57 -29.70 4.22
N ILE A 43 2.18 -29.02 5.29
CA ILE A 43 3.09 -28.47 6.29
C ILE A 43 3.75 -29.57 7.11
N SER A 44 3.02 -30.63 7.48
CA SER A 44 3.61 -31.75 8.23
C SER A 44 4.64 -32.50 7.39
N ASN A 45 4.37 -32.68 6.10
CA ASN A 45 5.18 -33.51 5.21
C ASN A 45 6.38 -32.79 4.58
N ASN A 46 6.45 -31.45 4.65
CA ASN A 46 7.48 -30.66 3.99
C ASN A 46 8.12 -29.67 4.96
N ASP A 47 9.38 -29.31 4.72
CA ASP A 47 10.09 -28.30 5.53
C ASP A 47 9.70 -26.90 5.09
N VAL A 48 9.46 -26.71 3.79
CA VAL A 48 9.03 -25.44 3.22
C VAL A 48 7.74 -25.65 2.44
N VAL A 49 6.73 -24.85 2.76
CA VAL A 49 5.48 -24.79 1.99
C VAL A 49 5.29 -23.40 1.44
N LEU A 50 5.21 -23.30 0.11
CA LEU A 50 4.89 -22.06 -0.60
C LEU A 50 3.43 -22.11 -1.04
N VAL A 51 2.60 -21.26 -0.43
CA VAL A 51 1.22 -21.04 -0.86
C VAL A 51 1.20 -19.89 -1.87
N GLY A 52 0.76 -20.17 -3.10
CA GLY A 52 0.85 -19.23 -4.21
C GLY A 52 -0.37 -19.20 -5.12
N LYS A 53 -0.28 -18.32 -6.13
CA LYS A 53 -1.27 -18.17 -7.20
C LYS A 53 -0.61 -18.35 -8.57
N GLY A 54 -1.29 -19.02 -9.49
CA GLY A 54 -0.86 -19.15 -10.89
C GLY A 54 -0.63 -17.78 -11.54
N GLY A 55 0.43 -17.65 -12.33
CA GLY A 55 0.81 -16.39 -12.99
C GLY A 55 1.30 -15.27 -12.06
N CYS A 56 1.42 -15.50 -10.75
CA CYS A 56 1.88 -14.48 -9.82
C CYS A 56 3.40 -14.27 -9.89
N GLY A 57 3.81 -13.06 -10.24
CA GLY A 57 5.21 -12.67 -10.31
C GLY A 57 5.98 -12.75 -8.99
N TYR A 58 5.35 -12.47 -7.85
CA TYR A 58 5.98 -12.60 -6.52
C TYR A 58 6.16 -14.06 -6.13
N CYS A 59 5.22 -14.93 -6.51
CA CYS A 59 5.36 -16.38 -6.31
C CYS A 59 6.54 -16.91 -7.12
N LYS A 60 6.73 -16.44 -8.38
CA LYS A 60 7.89 -16.80 -9.19
C LYS A 60 9.20 -16.41 -8.48
N ARG A 61 9.29 -15.18 -7.96
CA ARG A 61 10.48 -14.71 -7.23
C ARG A 61 10.75 -15.55 -5.98
N ALA A 62 9.74 -15.82 -5.17
CA ALA A 62 9.91 -16.67 -3.98
C ALA A 62 10.38 -18.08 -4.34
N LYS A 63 9.87 -18.67 -5.43
CA LYS A 63 10.36 -19.97 -5.93
C LYS A 63 11.83 -19.89 -6.35
N GLU A 64 12.23 -18.85 -7.07
CA GLU A 64 13.63 -18.63 -7.47
C GLU A 64 14.53 -18.46 -6.24
N THR A 65 14.10 -17.68 -5.24
CA THR A 65 14.82 -17.51 -3.96
C THR A 65 14.99 -18.83 -3.21
N LEU A 66 13.92 -19.64 -3.10
CA LEU A 66 13.98 -20.96 -2.46
C LEU A 66 14.85 -21.93 -3.24
N ALA A 67 14.76 -21.95 -4.58
CA ALA A 67 15.61 -22.80 -5.41
C ALA A 67 17.10 -22.49 -5.21
N ASN A 68 17.46 -21.21 -5.12
CA ASN A 68 18.82 -20.79 -4.80
C ASN A 68 19.23 -21.22 -3.38
N ALA A 69 18.37 -21.02 -2.38
CA ALA A 69 18.64 -21.44 -1.01
C ALA A 69 18.82 -22.97 -0.88
N GLN A 70 18.07 -23.74 -1.68
CA GLN A 70 18.15 -25.20 -1.71
C GLN A 70 19.52 -25.72 -2.22
N THR A 71 20.27 -24.91 -2.98
CA THR A 71 21.64 -25.26 -3.39
C THR A 71 22.64 -25.21 -2.23
N THR A 72 22.37 -24.36 -1.22
CA THR A 72 23.21 -24.21 -0.03
C THR A 72 22.78 -25.20 1.06
N THR A 73 21.47 -25.27 1.31
CA THR A 73 20.88 -26.07 2.39
C THR A 73 19.74 -26.91 1.81
N PRO A 74 19.89 -28.23 1.67
CA PRO A 74 18.81 -29.09 1.16
C PRO A 74 17.60 -29.14 2.11
N PHE A 75 16.40 -29.03 1.57
CA PHE A 75 15.13 -29.15 2.30
C PHE A 75 14.02 -29.71 1.41
N ALA A 76 13.00 -30.31 2.02
CA ALA A 76 11.78 -30.75 1.32
C ALA A 76 10.84 -29.56 1.12
N MET A 77 10.47 -29.28 -0.13
CA MET A 77 9.61 -28.16 -0.51
C MET A 77 8.37 -28.63 -1.26
N ASP A 78 7.22 -28.07 -0.90
CA ASP A 78 5.99 -28.21 -1.66
C ASP A 78 5.36 -26.86 -2.02
N ILE A 79 4.66 -26.82 -3.16
CA ILE A 79 4.05 -25.62 -3.71
C ILE A 79 2.55 -25.85 -3.81
N TYR A 80 1.78 -25.14 -2.97
CA TYR A 80 0.33 -25.16 -2.98
C TYR A 80 -0.22 -23.98 -3.80
N LEU A 81 -0.74 -24.25 -5.00
CA LEU A 81 -1.34 -23.24 -5.88
C LEU A 81 -2.86 -23.26 -5.76
N ILE A 82 -3.46 -22.14 -5.34
CA ILE A 82 -4.91 -22.07 -5.04
C ILE A 82 -5.78 -22.00 -6.30
N ALA A 83 -5.22 -21.61 -7.45
CA ALA A 83 -6.01 -21.21 -8.62
C ALA A 83 -5.40 -21.72 -9.95
N ASN A 84 -4.91 -22.96 -9.98
CA ASN A 84 -4.28 -23.49 -11.19
C ASN A 84 -4.63 -24.95 -11.51
N THR A 85 -5.70 -25.48 -10.93
CA THR A 85 -6.28 -26.75 -11.37
C THR A 85 -7.61 -26.45 -12.03
N ASP A 86 -7.85 -27.02 -13.22
CA ASP A 86 -9.09 -26.88 -14.00
C ASP A 86 -10.36 -27.34 -13.24
N THR A 87 -10.18 -27.85 -12.02
CA THR A 87 -11.17 -28.39 -11.11
C THR A 87 -11.69 -27.41 -10.06
N ILE A 88 -11.01 -26.28 -9.80
CA ILE A 88 -11.42 -25.34 -8.75
C ILE A 88 -12.28 -24.22 -9.33
N THR A 89 -13.56 -24.22 -8.97
CA THR A 89 -14.48 -23.11 -9.28
C THR A 89 -14.05 -21.83 -8.55
N ALA A 90 -14.47 -20.65 -9.03
CA ALA A 90 -14.19 -19.38 -8.34
C ALA A 90 -14.71 -19.33 -6.89
N ALA A 91 -15.77 -20.10 -6.59
CA ALA A 91 -16.25 -20.30 -5.22
C ALA A 91 -15.22 -21.07 -4.37
N GLY A 92 -14.58 -22.09 -4.94
CA GLY A 92 -13.49 -22.83 -4.29
C GLY A 92 -12.27 -21.96 -3.98
N GLU A 93 -11.82 -21.11 -4.92
CA GLU A 93 -10.71 -20.16 -4.64
C GLU A 93 -11.03 -19.25 -3.44
N LYS A 94 -12.29 -18.78 -3.31
CA LYS A 94 -12.71 -17.92 -2.18
C LYS A 94 -12.61 -18.67 -0.85
N VAL A 95 -13.05 -19.93 -0.83
CA VAL A 95 -13.01 -20.80 0.36
C VAL A 95 -11.56 -21.08 0.76
N ALA A 96 -10.69 -21.45 -0.19
CA ALA A 96 -9.26 -21.65 0.03
C ALA A 96 -8.58 -20.44 0.65
N ARG A 97 -8.86 -19.27 0.09
CA ARG A 97 -8.31 -18.01 0.62
C ARG A 97 -8.78 -17.73 2.03
N GLN A 98 -10.05 -17.99 2.35
CA GLN A 98 -10.57 -17.81 3.70
C GLN A 98 -9.95 -18.81 4.70
N ASN A 99 -9.76 -20.06 4.28
CA ASN A 99 -9.10 -21.10 5.07
C ASN A 99 -7.65 -20.77 5.37
N ILE A 100 -6.86 -20.45 4.35
CA ILE A 100 -5.45 -20.08 4.54
C ILE A 100 -5.35 -18.85 5.44
N LYS A 101 -6.20 -17.85 5.20
CA LYS A 101 -6.25 -16.62 5.99
C LYS A 101 -6.52 -16.91 7.47
N SER A 102 -7.51 -17.76 7.78
CA SER A 102 -7.83 -18.11 9.17
C SER A 102 -6.70 -18.95 9.80
N ARG A 103 -6.11 -19.87 9.03
CA ARG A 103 -5.02 -20.76 9.45
C ARG A 103 -3.74 -20.01 9.79
N LEU A 104 -3.37 -19.01 8.99
CA LEU A 104 -2.22 -18.13 9.18
C LEU A 104 -2.52 -16.93 10.11
N ASN A 105 -3.74 -16.84 10.64
CA ASN A 105 -4.18 -15.73 11.50
C ASN A 105 -3.97 -14.34 10.88
N LEU A 106 -4.25 -14.21 9.58
CA LEU A 106 -4.02 -12.99 8.81
C LEU A 106 -5.28 -12.13 8.68
N PHE A 107 -5.12 -10.80 8.71
CA PHE A 107 -6.21 -9.87 8.41
C PHE A 107 -6.54 -9.80 6.92
N ASP A 108 -5.55 -9.98 6.05
CA ASP A 108 -5.74 -10.07 4.60
C ASP A 108 -4.72 -11.04 4.01
N LEU A 109 -5.08 -11.70 2.91
CA LEU A 109 -4.26 -12.74 2.28
C LEU A 109 -3.74 -12.28 0.93
N THR A 110 -2.43 -12.04 0.89
CA THR A 110 -1.65 -11.78 -0.33
C THR A 110 -0.94 -13.06 -0.78
N PHE A 111 -0.27 -13.07 -1.94
CA PHE A 111 0.55 -14.21 -2.37
C PHE A 111 1.94 -13.73 -2.81
N PRO A 112 3.00 -14.53 -2.55
CA PRO A 112 2.98 -15.83 -1.86
C PRO A 112 2.85 -15.70 -0.34
N GLN A 113 2.44 -16.78 0.31
CA GLN A 113 2.62 -17.00 1.76
C GLN A 113 3.55 -18.18 1.95
N ILE A 114 4.57 -18.01 2.78
CA ILE A 114 5.64 -18.98 2.94
C ILE A 114 5.68 -19.44 4.38
N ILE A 115 5.80 -20.75 4.54
CA ILE A 115 5.86 -21.44 5.81
C ILE A 115 7.15 -22.25 5.80
N VAL A 116 7.97 -22.12 6.84
CA VAL A 116 9.25 -22.80 6.99
C VAL A 116 9.26 -23.49 8.35
N ALA A 117 9.55 -24.78 8.38
CA ALA A 117 9.54 -25.62 9.58
C ALA A 117 8.26 -25.45 10.42
N GLY A 118 7.10 -25.41 9.77
CA GLY A 118 5.80 -25.22 10.44
C GLY A 118 5.51 -23.79 10.93
N GLN A 119 6.43 -22.85 10.74
CA GLN A 119 6.27 -21.45 11.16
C GLN A 119 5.97 -20.55 9.97
N TYR A 120 5.06 -19.60 10.15
CA TYR A 120 4.71 -18.66 9.09
C TYR A 120 5.72 -17.51 9.06
N ILE A 121 6.43 -17.36 7.94
CA ILE A 121 7.48 -16.35 7.78
C ILE A 121 6.99 -15.07 7.11
N GLY A 122 5.93 -15.15 6.30
CA GLY A 122 5.41 -14.00 5.54
C GLY A 122 5.45 -14.20 4.03
N GLY A 123 5.69 -13.10 3.32
CA GLY A 123 5.68 -13.05 1.86
C GLY A 123 7.06 -13.18 1.22
N ALA A 124 7.12 -12.92 -0.09
CA ALA A 124 8.36 -13.04 -0.85
C ALA A 124 9.47 -12.08 -0.38
N ASP A 125 9.12 -10.90 0.14
CA ASP A 125 10.11 -9.93 0.64
C ASP A 125 10.70 -10.41 1.98
N ASP A 126 9.85 -10.93 2.87
CA ASP A 126 10.26 -11.47 4.17
C ASP A 126 11.19 -12.68 4.00
N LEU A 127 10.88 -13.58 3.06
CA LEU A 127 11.77 -14.68 2.68
C LEU A 127 13.12 -14.18 2.17
N THR A 128 13.13 -13.16 1.30
CA THR A 128 14.38 -12.63 0.74
C THR A 128 15.27 -12.10 1.86
N LEU A 129 14.68 -11.34 2.80
CA LEU A 129 15.41 -10.82 3.96
C LEU A 129 15.93 -11.93 4.87
N LEU A 130 15.14 -13.00 5.08
CA LEU A 130 15.51 -14.13 5.91
C LEU A 130 16.68 -14.95 5.31
N VAL A 131 16.72 -15.06 3.97
CA VAL A 131 17.85 -15.68 3.25
C VAL A 131 19.07 -14.77 3.26
N GLU A 132 18.90 -13.47 2.98
CA GLU A 132 19.98 -12.47 3.01
C GLU A 132 20.63 -12.35 4.42
N SER A 133 19.86 -12.55 5.50
CA SER A 133 20.37 -12.54 6.87
C SER A 133 21.07 -13.83 7.31
N GLY A 134 21.00 -14.91 6.51
CA GLY A 134 21.50 -16.23 6.87
C GLY A 134 20.70 -16.91 7.99
N GLU A 135 19.50 -16.41 8.32
CA GLU A 135 18.62 -17.01 9.33
C GLU A 135 17.75 -18.12 8.75
N PHE A 136 17.51 -18.11 7.43
CA PHE A 136 16.75 -19.14 6.75
C PHE A 136 17.33 -20.54 6.99
N ASP A 137 18.65 -20.70 6.88
CA ASP A 137 19.33 -21.99 7.06
C ASP A 137 19.17 -22.52 8.49
N LYS A 138 19.15 -21.62 9.48
CA LYS A 138 18.91 -21.99 10.88
C LYS A 138 17.48 -22.42 11.11
N LEU A 139 16.53 -21.74 10.48
CA LEU A 139 15.11 -22.01 10.62
C LEU A 139 14.72 -23.33 9.95
N VAL A 140 15.22 -23.61 8.75
CA VAL A 140 14.88 -24.84 8.03
C VAL A 140 15.44 -26.10 8.69
N LEU A 141 16.57 -25.98 9.42
CA LEU A 141 17.17 -27.06 10.20
C LEU A 141 16.60 -27.18 11.62
N SER A 142 15.70 -26.28 12.03
CA SER A 142 15.10 -26.33 13.36
C SER A 142 13.98 -27.37 13.44
N ASP A 143 13.76 -27.90 14.64
CA ASP A 143 12.68 -28.85 14.88
C ASP A 143 11.32 -28.19 14.64
N LYS A 144 10.48 -28.87 13.86
CA LYS A 144 9.11 -28.42 13.59
C LYS A 144 8.32 -28.48 14.90
N PRO A 145 7.61 -27.40 15.28
CA PRO A 145 6.70 -27.47 16.41
C PRO A 145 5.58 -28.48 16.09
N GLU A 146 5.21 -29.30 17.07
CA GLU A 146 4.04 -30.16 16.94
C GLU A 146 2.80 -29.28 16.74
N MET A 147 2.20 -29.32 15.56
CA MET A 147 0.99 -28.57 15.28
C MET A 147 -0.23 -29.37 15.76
N GLY A 148 -0.96 -28.83 16.75
CA GLY A 148 -2.28 -29.34 17.06
C GLY A 148 -3.22 -29.23 15.85
N ALA A 149 -4.09 -30.22 15.64
CA ALA A 149 -5.06 -30.19 14.56
C ALA A 149 -5.93 -28.91 14.66
N GLY A 150 -5.84 -28.05 13.65
CA GLY A 150 -6.57 -26.76 13.60
C GLY A 150 -5.96 -25.62 14.44
N GLU A 151 -4.82 -25.81 15.10
CA GLU A 151 -4.16 -24.77 15.88
C GLU A 151 -3.45 -23.76 14.99
N LYS A 152 -3.84 -22.49 15.03
CA LYS A 152 -3.30 -21.38 14.22
C LYS A 152 -1.76 -21.39 14.12
N ILE A 153 -1.26 -21.26 12.90
CA ILE A 153 0.17 -21.20 12.64
C ILE A 153 0.70 -19.89 13.21
N GLN A 154 1.72 -20.00 14.07
CA GLN A 154 2.34 -18.84 14.67
C GLN A 154 3.25 -18.13 13.67
N TYR A 155 3.24 -16.81 13.74
CA TYR A 155 4.16 -15.96 12.98
C TYR A 155 5.51 -15.98 13.68
N GLU A 156 6.60 -16.15 12.92
CA GLU A 156 7.94 -16.17 13.49
C GLU A 156 8.28 -14.83 14.18
N ALA A 157 8.57 -14.87 15.48
CA ALA A 157 8.50 -13.70 16.35
C ALA A 157 9.45 -12.58 15.91
N THR A 158 10.65 -12.95 15.48
CA THR A 158 11.69 -12.04 14.98
C THR A 158 11.26 -11.30 13.71
N LEU A 159 10.63 -12.02 12.77
CA LEU A 159 10.10 -11.47 11.53
C LEU A 159 8.87 -10.59 11.78
N LYS A 160 8.04 -10.95 12.77
CA LYS A 160 6.87 -10.15 13.16
C LYS A 160 7.32 -8.78 13.65
N GLU A 161 8.39 -8.74 14.44
CA GLU A 161 8.97 -7.51 14.93
C GLU A 161 9.55 -6.68 13.78
N ARG A 162 10.34 -7.28 12.90
CA ARG A 162 10.94 -6.60 11.73
C ARG A 162 9.90 -6.01 10.77
N SER A 163 8.89 -6.79 10.40
CA SER A 163 7.85 -6.34 9.47
C SER A 163 6.97 -5.22 10.07
N SER A 164 6.90 -5.12 11.40
CA SER A 164 6.05 -4.15 12.10
C SER A 164 6.63 -2.73 12.19
N LYS A 165 7.95 -2.57 12.16
CA LYS A 165 8.60 -1.27 12.38
C LYS A 165 8.82 -0.54 11.04
N PRO A 166 8.40 0.74 10.92
CA PRO A 166 8.71 1.54 9.76
C PRO A 166 10.20 1.81 9.70
N ASP A 167 10.82 1.43 8.58
CA ASP A 167 12.20 1.80 8.27
C ASP A 167 12.17 3.05 7.40
N LEU A 168 12.25 4.22 8.06
CA LEU A 168 12.14 5.53 7.41
C LEU A 168 13.31 5.83 6.47
N PHE A 169 14.46 5.17 6.67
CA PHE A 169 15.70 5.45 5.96
C PHE A 169 16.02 4.42 4.88
N LYS A 170 15.26 3.32 4.82
CA LYS A 170 15.42 2.30 3.78
C LYS A 170 14.52 2.58 2.58
N VAL A 171 15.15 2.82 1.44
CA VAL A 171 14.45 2.98 0.18
C VAL A 171 13.82 1.64 -0.24
N PRO A 172 12.54 1.61 -0.65
CA PRO A 172 11.94 0.38 -1.13
C PRO A 172 12.59 -0.11 -2.43
N LYS A 173 12.91 -1.40 -2.50
CA LYS A 173 13.44 -2.03 -3.72
C LYS A 173 12.31 -2.15 -4.78
N VAL A 174 12.47 -1.51 -5.94
CA VAL A 174 11.54 -1.66 -7.08
C VAL A 174 11.94 -2.87 -7.92
N ARG A 175 10.94 -3.58 -8.44
CA ARG A 175 11.14 -4.80 -9.22
C ARG A 175 12.00 -4.55 -10.46
N GLY A 176 13.05 -5.36 -10.65
CA GLY A 176 13.83 -5.40 -11.89
C GLY A 176 14.54 -4.10 -12.27
N THR A 177 14.64 -3.15 -11.35
CA THR A 177 15.32 -1.88 -11.59
C THR A 177 16.64 -1.85 -10.86
N TRP A 178 17.69 -1.53 -11.61
CA TRP A 178 19.07 -1.32 -11.16
C TRP A 178 19.19 0.02 -10.42
N TYR A 179 18.38 0.28 -9.41
CA TYR A 179 18.73 1.36 -8.49
C TYR A 179 19.78 0.76 -7.55
N PRO A 180 21.07 1.17 -7.65
CA PRO A 180 22.08 0.79 -6.66
C PRO A 180 21.63 1.26 -5.27
N ASP A 181 22.34 0.85 -4.22
CA ASP A 181 22.18 1.35 -2.85
C ASP A 181 22.46 2.87 -2.76
N TRP A 182 21.60 3.67 -3.39
CA TRP A 182 21.70 5.11 -3.44
C TRP A 182 21.51 5.64 -2.03
N PRO A 183 22.29 6.67 -1.66
CA PRO A 183 22.11 7.31 -0.37
C PRO A 183 20.64 7.71 -0.19
N PHE A 184 20.07 7.32 0.96
CA PHE A 184 18.65 7.49 1.29
C PHE A 184 18.11 8.92 1.10
N TYR A 185 19.02 9.91 1.09
CA TYR A 185 18.75 11.33 1.06
C TYR A 185 18.76 11.96 -0.34
N SER A 186 19.01 11.21 -1.42
CA SER A 186 19.06 11.81 -2.76
C SER A 186 18.05 11.19 -3.70
N PHE A 187 17.01 11.98 -4.01
CA PHE A 187 16.02 11.67 -5.05
C PHE A 187 15.40 10.29 -4.92
N GLN A 188 14.67 10.00 -3.83
CA GLN A 188 13.98 8.71 -3.71
C GLN A 188 13.12 8.46 -4.97
N TRP A 189 13.58 7.51 -5.80
CA TRP A 189 12.95 7.11 -7.06
C TRP A 189 11.88 6.04 -6.86
N ALA A 190 11.85 5.47 -5.66
CA ALA A 190 10.93 4.42 -5.27
C ALA A 190 10.15 4.85 -4.03
N MET A 191 8.85 4.54 -4.03
CA MET A 191 8.01 4.68 -2.86
C MET A 191 6.95 3.59 -2.86
N TYR A 192 6.39 3.30 -1.69
CA TYR A 192 5.31 2.35 -1.57
C TYR A 192 3.99 2.95 -2.11
N SER A 193 3.25 2.20 -2.91
CA SER A 193 2.10 2.72 -3.67
C SER A 193 0.98 3.28 -2.80
N ASN A 194 0.73 2.66 -1.64
CA ASN A 194 -0.31 3.14 -0.72
C ASN A 194 0.20 4.31 0.13
N LEU A 195 1.52 4.41 0.35
CA LEU A 195 2.12 5.56 1.02
C LEU A 195 1.78 6.86 0.29
N VAL A 196 1.87 6.87 -1.04
CA VAL A 196 1.47 8.02 -1.85
C VAL A 196 0.02 8.41 -1.64
N ARG A 197 -0.86 7.42 -1.46
CA ARG A 197 -2.29 7.66 -1.23
C ARG A 197 -2.53 8.30 0.12
N TYR A 198 -1.84 7.83 1.17
CA TYR A 198 -1.90 8.44 2.49
C TYR A 198 -1.41 9.89 2.46
N ILE A 199 -0.31 10.16 1.74
CA ILE A 199 0.19 11.52 1.52
C ILE A 199 -0.88 12.38 0.85
N SER A 200 -1.49 11.89 -0.24
CA SER A 200 -2.57 12.62 -0.93
C SER A 200 -3.80 12.87 -0.05
N ILE A 201 -4.20 11.92 0.80
CA ILE A 201 -5.31 12.10 1.75
C ILE A 201 -4.97 13.18 2.77
N LEU A 202 -3.77 13.13 3.34
CA LEU A 202 -3.32 14.13 4.32
C LEU A 202 -3.26 15.53 3.69
N HIS A 203 -2.77 15.61 2.44
CA HIS A 203 -2.78 16.85 1.65
C HIS A 203 -4.19 17.39 1.43
N LEU A 204 -5.16 16.54 1.09
CA LEU A 204 -6.56 16.93 0.93
C LEU A 204 -7.15 17.48 2.22
N ILE A 205 -6.87 16.85 3.36
CA ILE A 205 -7.32 17.32 4.68
C ILE A 205 -6.71 18.70 4.99
N LEU A 206 -5.40 18.85 4.83
CA LEU A 206 -4.70 20.12 5.08
C LEU A 206 -5.21 21.24 4.16
N MET A 207 -5.42 20.95 2.87
CA MET A 207 -6.01 21.91 1.93
C MET A 207 -7.44 22.29 2.33
N GLY A 208 -8.28 21.32 2.69
CA GLY A 208 -9.65 21.58 3.12
C GLY A 208 -9.72 22.47 4.36
N VAL A 209 -8.86 22.22 5.35
CA VAL A 209 -8.70 23.09 6.53
C VAL A 209 -8.23 24.49 6.12
N THR A 210 -7.21 24.58 5.26
CA THR A 210 -6.67 25.87 4.78
C THR A 210 -7.73 26.72 4.08
N VAL A 211 -8.52 26.12 3.19
CA VAL A 211 -9.62 26.80 2.48
C VAL A 211 -10.70 27.27 3.46
N SER A 212 -11.02 26.45 4.47
CA SER A 212 -12.01 26.81 5.49
C SER A 212 -11.56 27.97 6.38
N LEU A 213 -10.25 28.12 6.58
CA LEU A 213 -9.67 29.18 7.39
C LEU A 213 -9.36 30.47 6.61
N ILE A 214 -9.41 30.45 5.28
CA ILE A 214 -8.91 31.58 4.47
C ILE A 214 -9.63 32.91 4.75
N ASP A 215 -10.94 32.85 5.00
CA ASP A 215 -11.74 34.04 5.34
C ASP A 215 -11.79 34.29 6.85
N ALA A 216 -11.79 33.20 7.65
CA ALA A 216 -11.98 33.29 9.10
C ALA A 216 -10.70 33.68 9.84
N GLN A 217 -9.56 33.14 9.42
CA GLN A 217 -8.25 33.27 10.06
C GLN A 217 -7.14 33.29 8.99
N PRO A 218 -7.00 34.40 8.23
CA PRO A 218 -6.12 34.47 7.07
C PRO A 218 -4.64 34.27 7.41
N GLU A 219 -4.20 34.67 8.60
CA GLU A 219 -2.83 34.48 9.07
C GLU A 219 -2.49 32.99 9.24
N ILE A 220 -3.39 32.23 9.88
CA ILE A 220 -3.23 30.78 10.06
C ILE A 220 -3.31 30.07 8.71
N ALA A 221 -4.24 30.48 7.84
CA ALA A 221 -4.31 29.97 6.48
C ALA A 221 -2.98 30.19 5.74
N ASN A 222 -2.42 31.40 5.75
CA ASN A 222 -1.14 31.70 5.10
C ASN A 222 0.02 30.86 5.66
N ALA A 223 0.07 30.67 6.98
CA ALA A 223 1.06 29.79 7.61
C ALA A 223 0.93 28.34 7.14
N LEU A 224 -0.30 27.81 7.02
CA LEU A 224 -0.56 26.47 6.49
C LEU A 224 -0.20 26.35 5.00
N ILE A 225 -0.49 27.37 4.18
CA ILE A 225 -0.09 27.42 2.77
C ILE A 225 1.43 27.32 2.65
N PHE A 226 2.17 28.11 3.44
CA PHE A 226 3.63 28.10 3.42
C PHE A 226 4.20 26.77 3.91
N PHE A 227 3.68 26.25 5.03
CA PHE A 227 4.05 24.92 5.53
C PHE A 227 3.87 23.85 4.46
N TYR A 228 2.72 23.87 3.79
CA TYR A 228 2.38 22.89 2.77
C TYR A 228 3.28 23.00 1.53
N PHE A 229 3.61 24.22 1.12
CA PHE A 229 4.59 24.48 0.07
C PHE A 229 5.95 23.88 0.42
N VAL A 230 6.46 24.10 1.64
CA VAL A 230 7.75 23.56 2.09
C VAL A 230 7.72 22.03 2.14
N ASP A 231 6.68 21.44 2.69
CA ASP A 231 6.54 19.98 2.77
C ASP A 231 6.52 19.32 1.38
N LEU A 232 5.78 19.90 0.42
CA LEU A 232 5.78 19.42 -0.97
C LEU A 232 7.14 19.57 -1.66
N CYS A 233 7.87 20.66 -1.40
CA CYS A 233 9.24 20.81 -1.90
C CYS A 233 10.13 19.68 -1.39
N ILE A 234 10.03 19.35 -0.10
CA ILE A 234 10.77 18.24 0.50
C ILE A 234 10.37 16.90 -0.16
N ILE A 235 9.08 16.66 -0.39
CA ILE A 235 8.60 15.44 -1.07
C ILE A 235 9.17 15.31 -2.48
N VAL A 236 9.19 16.39 -3.25
CA VAL A 236 9.69 16.39 -4.62
C VAL A 236 11.20 16.12 -4.65
N ILE A 237 11.97 16.78 -3.79
CA ILE A 237 13.43 16.69 -3.77
C ILE A 237 13.86 15.35 -3.15
N PHE A 238 13.46 15.11 -1.90
CA PHE A 238 13.96 14.01 -1.08
C PHE A 238 13.09 12.76 -1.15
N GLY A 239 11.78 12.91 -1.37
CA GLY A 239 10.80 11.84 -1.23
C GLY A 239 9.97 11.98 0.05
N PRO A 240 9.16 10.96 0.41
CA PRO A 240 8.29 11.01 1.58
C PRO A 240 9.00 11.32 2.90
N VAL A 241 10.23 10.86 3.08
CA VAL A 241 11.03 11.15 4.27
C VAL A 241 12.19 12.05 3.83
N PRO A 242 12.41 13.22 4.47
CA PRO A 242 11.93 13.63 5.80
C PRO A 242 10.70 14.57 5.81
N SER A 243 9.88 14.56 4.76
CA SER A 243 8.65 15.37 4.73
C SER A 243 7.74 15.04 5.91
N PHE A 244 7.04 16.04 6.46
CA PHE A 244 6.06 15.82 7.52
C PHE A 244 4.94 14.90 7.03
N CYS A 245 4.31 15.23 5.90
CA CYS A 245 3.19 14.43 5.40
C CYS A 245 3.64 13.01 5.04
N GLY A 246 4.82 12.85 4.44
CA GLY A 246 5.36 11.55 4.11
C GLY A 246 5.78 10.74 5.34
N THR A 247 6.34 11.37 6.37
CA THR A 247 6.70 10.71 7.64
C THR A 247 5.46 10.23 8.39
N VAL A 248 4.44 11.09 8.55
CA VAL A 248 3.16 10.74 9.16
C VAL A 248 2.50 9.60 8.38
N SER A 249 2.46 9.73 7.05
CA SER A 249 1.89 8.70 6.18
C SER A 249 2.64 7.38 6.26
N MET A 250 3.97 7.41 6.44
CA MET A 250 4.77 6.20 6.58
C MET A 250 4.52 5.54 7.92
N TYR A 251 4.46 6.31 9.01
CA TYR A 251 4.18 5.79 10.35
C TYR A 251 2.83 5.08 10.43
N PHE A 252 1.75 5.72 9.96
CA PHE A 252 0.40 5.13 10.02
C PHE A 252 0.12 4.14 8.88
N GLY A 253 0.72 4.34 7.71
CA GLY A 253 0.51 3.53 6.52
C GLY A 253 1.46 2.34 6.37
N TRP A 254 2.46 2.15 7.25
CA TRP A 254 3.52 1.16 7.08
C TRP A 254 3.01 -0.27 6.84
N LYS A 255 2.03 -0.68 7.67
CA LYS A 255 1.43 -2.02 7.59
C LYS A 255 0.64 -2.24 6.30
N MET A 256 0.25 -1.16 5.63
CA MET A 256 -0.54 -1.15 4.40
C MET A 256 0.24 -0.57 3.23
N ARG A 257 1.58 -0.53 3.26
CA ARG A 257 2.41 0.22 2.29
C ARG A 257 2.18 -0.18 0.82
N GLY A 258 1.84 -1.44 0.54
CA GLY A 258 1.64 -1.92 -0.83
C GLY A 258 2.96 -2.11 -1.58
N ASN A 259 2.91 -2.20 -2.90
CA ASN A 259 4.10 -2.48 -3.71
C ASN A 259 4.98 -1.24 -3.87
N ALA A 260 6.29 -1.44 -3.98
CA ALA A 260 7.20 -0.39 -4.41
C ALA A 260 6.90 0.02 -5.86
N THR A 261 6.78 1.32 -6.11
CA THR A 261 6.53 1.92 -7.42
C THR A 261 7.49 3.07 -7.66
N SER A 262 7.71 3.42 -8.93
CA SER A 262 8.45 4.63 -9.28
C SER A 262 7.73 5.88 -8.74
N THR A 263 8.49 6.78 -8.12
CA THR A 263 8.01 8.07 -7.61
C THR A 263 7.88 9.12 -8.72
N LEU A 264 8.51 8.90 -9.88
CA LEU A 264 8.66 9.92 -10.92
C LEU A 264 7.31 10.50 -11.39
N PRO A 265 6.27 9.71 -11.73
CA PRO A 265 4.98 10.27 -12.11
C PRO A 265 4.37 11.15 -11.01
N TYR A 266 4.58 10.78 -9.76
CA TYR A 266 4.07 11.51 -8.61
C TYR A 266 4.84 12.79 -8.34
N LYS A 267 6.17 12.78 -8.52
CA LYS A 267 6.99 13.99 -8.42
C LYS A 267 6.59 15.04 -9.46
N VAL A 268 6.22 14.63 -10.68
CA VAL A 268 5.69 15.55 -11.70
C VAL A 268 4.38 16.19 -11.24
N VAL A 269 3.46 15.41 -10.68
CA VAL A 269 2.20 15.94 -10.13
C VAL A 269 2.47 16.88 -8.95
N PHE A 270 3.33 16.49 -8.02
CA PHE A 270 3.70 17.33 -6.88
C PHE A 270 4.45 18.59 -7.28
N LEU A 271 5.27 18.57 -8.34
CA LEU A 271 5.89 19.76 -8.92
C LEU A 271 4.86 20.77 -9.42
N ALA A 272 3.79 20.31 -10.07
CA ALA A 272 2.69 21.20 -10.46
C ALA A 272 2.01 21.83 -9.23
N TYR A 273 1.95 21.10 -8.11
CA TYR A 273 1.40 21.61 -6.85
C TYR A 273 2.31 22.64 -6.21
N VAL A 274 3.61 22.34 -6.14
CA VAL A 274 4.65 23.28 -5.71
C VAL A 274 4.58 24.58 -6.52
N TYR A 275 4.45 24.49 -7.85
CA TYR A 275 4.36 25.67 -8.71
C TYR A 275 3.14 26.54 -8.40
N GLY A 276 1.94 25.95 -8.28
CA GLY A 276 0.75 26.75 -8.00
C GLY A 276 0.72 27.30 -6.57
N LEU A 277 1.27 26.58 -5.59
CA LEU A 277 1.42 27.09 -4.22
C LEU A 277 2.46 28.19 -4.14
N LEU A 278 3.60 28.05 -4.84
CA LEU A 278 4.59 29.12 -4.94
C LEU A 278 3.94 30.40 -5.43
N HIS A 279 3.11 30.30 -6.47
CA HIS A 279 2.39 31.46 -7.00
C HIS A 279 1.46 32.10 -5.97
N VAL A 280 0.72 31.28 -5.20
CA VAL A 280 -0.16 31.76 -4.12
C VAL A 280 0.65 32.37 -2.98
N THR A 281 1.75 31.75 -2.58
CA THR A 281 2.66 32.22 -1.53
C THR A 281 3.33 33.54 -1.92
N LEU A 282 3.86 33.65 -3.15
CA LEU A 282 4.45 34.90 -3.65
C LEU A 282 3.43 36.03 -3.69
N TYR A 283 2.20 35.72 -4.11
CA TYR A 283 1.11 36.70 -4.12
C TYR A 283 0.74 37.16 -2.69
N ARG A 284 0.49 36.21 -1.77
CA ARG A 284 0.00 36.49 -0.40
C ARG A 284 1.06 37.05 0.55
N CYS A 285 2.27 36.49 0.51
CA CYS A 285 3.30 36.79 1.50
C CYS A 285 4.21 37.94 1.05
N PHE A 286 4.38 38.14 -0.25
CA PHE A 286 5.38 39.08 -0.78
C PHE A 286 4.78 40.20 -1.64
N GLY A 287 3.47 40.19 -1.93
CA GLY A 287 2.82 41.25 -2.70
C GLY A 287 3.36 41.40 -4.13
N MET A 288 4.05 40.39 -4.68
CA MET A 288 4.83 40.52 -5.93
C MET A 288 3.99 40.68 -7.21
N PHE A 289 2.67 40.83 -7.12
CA PHE A 289 1.75 40.86 -8.26
C PHE A 289 0.63 41.92 -8.08
N GLU A 290 0.98 43.13 -7.63
CA GLU A 290 0.02 44.24 -7.46
C GLU A 290 -0.65 44.70 -8.77
N ASP A 291 -0.11 44.39 -9.95
CA ASP A 291 -0.64 44.86 -11.25
C ASP A 291 -1.89 44.09 -11.77
N TRP A 292 -2.41 43.11 -11.02
CA TRP A 292 -3.57 42.31 -11.45
C TRP A 292 -4.92 42.92 -11.04
N GLY A 293 -5.20 44.17 -11.43
CA GLY A 293 -6.51 44.81 -11.50
C GLY A 293 -7.34 44.88 -10.19
N GLU A 294 -7.72 46.11 -9.79
CA GLU A 294 -8.43 46.45 -8.55
C GLU A 294 -9.73 45.66 -8.25
N ASP A 295 -10.31 44.95 -9.21
CA ASP A 295 -11.61 44.26 -9.08
C ASP A 295 -11.53 42.75 -8.76
N ASN A 296 -10.35 42.16 -8.62
CA ASN A 296 -10.24 40.72 -8.38
C ASN A 296 -10.10 40.37 -6.90
N ASP A 297 -11.19 39.85 -6.32
CA ASP A 297 -11.22 39.20 -5.01
C ASP A 297 -10.13 38.11 -4.90
N SER A 298 -9.03 38.44 -4.23
CA SER A 298 -7.88 37.54 -4.07
C SER A 298 -8.25 36.21 -3.39
N ASN A 299 -9.26 36.21 -2.51
CA ASN A 299 -9.76 35.00 -1.88
C ASN A 299 -10.42 34.09 -2.93
N LYS A 300 -11.16 34.67 -3.88
CA LYS A 300 -11.77 33.92 -4.98
C LYS A 300 -10.72 33.25 -5.86
N TYR A 301 -9.65 33.95 -6.23
CA TYR A 301 -8.55 33.37 -7.01
C TYR A 301 -7.95 32.15 -6.31
N ILE A 302 -7.64 32.27 -5.01
CA ILE A 302 -7.05 31.19 -4.23
C ILE A 302 -8.02 30.03 -4.10
N LYS A 303 -9.28 30.28 -3.77
CA LYS A 303 -10.31 29.24 -3.69
C LYS A 303 -10.44 28.48 -5.01
N THR A 304 -10.40 29.17 -6.16
CA THR A 304 -10.42 28.50 -7.47
C THR A 304 -9.19 27.63 -7.72
N ARG A 305 -7.98 28.11 -7.37
CA ARG A 305 -6.75 27.31 -7.51
C ARG A 305 -6.77 26.08 -6.59
N TYR A 306 -7.18 26.25 -5.34
CA TYR A 306 -7.32 25.16 -4.38
C TYR A 306 -8.40 24.16 -4.78
N ALA A 307 -9.53 24.61 -5.33
CA ALA A 307 -10.55 23.72 -5.87
C ALA A 307 -9.97 22.82 -6.97
N GLY A 308 -9.18 23.37 -7.89
CA GLY A 308 -8.46 22.59 -8.90
C GLY A 308 -7.52 21.54 -8.29
N PHE A 309 -6.76 21.91 -7.25
CA PHE A 309 -5.88 20.98 -6.53
C PHE A 309 -6.64 19.87 -5.81
N ILE A 310 -7.74 20.21 -5.14
CA ILE A 310 -8.60 19.27 -4.42
C ILE A 310 -9.24 18.29 -5.40
N VAL A 311 -9.76 18.77 -6.53
CA VAL A 311 -10.36 17.90 -7.55
C VAL A 311 -9.33 16.95 -8.14
N ASN A 312 -8.14 17.43 -8.51
CA ASN A 312 -7.08 16.59 -9.07
C ASN A 312 -6.58 15.53 -8.06
N SER A 313 -6.28 15.95 -6.84
CA SER A 313 -5.81 15.06 -5.76
C SER A 313 -6.88 14.07 -5.32
N GLY A 314 -8.14 14.51 -5.22
CA GLY A 314 -9.30 13.70 -4.87
C GLY A 314 -9.59 12.63 -5.93
N THR A 315 -9.53 13.02 -7.21
CA THR A 315 -9.70 12.09 -8.34
C THR A 315 -8.60 11.03 -8.32
N GLY A 316 -7.34 11.42 -8.14
CA GLY A 316 -6.22 10.49 -8.04
C GLY A 316 -6.33 9.52 -6.86
N ALA A 317 -6.80 9.99 -5.70
CA ALA A 317 -7.03 9.15 -4.53
C ALA A 317 -8.18 8.16 -4.77
N ILE A 318 -9.30 8.62 -5.32
CA ILE A 318 -10.54 7.85 -5.39
C ILE A 318 -10.57 6.89 -6.57
N VAL A 319 -10.10 7.28 -7.76
CA VAL A 319 -10.01 6.37 -8.91
C VAL A 319 -9.19 5.12 -8.55
N LYS A 320 -8.09 5.27 -7.81
CA LYS A 320 -7.27 4.13 -7.40
C LYS A 320 -7.82 3.35 -6.20
N ILE A 321 -8.56 3.99 -5.28
CA ILE A 321 -9.29 3.25 -4.22
C ILE A 321 -10.37 2.39 -4.88
N VAL A 322 -11.12 2.94 -5.84
CA VAL A 322 -12.13 2.20 -6.61
C VAL A 322 -11.50 1.08 -7.41
N GLU A 323 -10.36 1.32 -8.07
CA GLU A 323 -9.63 0.29 -8.82
C GLU A 323 -9.08 -0.82 -7.91
N TYR A 324 -8.60 -0.47 -6.72
CA TYR A 324 -8.18 -1.44 -5.70
C TYR A 324 -9.38 -2.28 -5.22
N SER A 325 -10.50 -1.63 -4.90
CA SER A 325 -11.75 -2.30 -4.52
C SER A 325 -12.33 -3.16 -5.66
N ARG A 326 -12.19 -2.71 -6.92
CA ARG A 326 -12.56 -3.49 -8.11
C ARG A 326 -11.61 -4.64 -8.36
N THR A 327 -10.31 -4.52 -8.09
CA THR A 327 -9.39 -5.67 -8.20
C THR A 327 -9.77 -6.74 -7.18
N ILE A 328 -10.19 -6.34 -5.98
CA ILE A 328 -10.74 -7.23 -4.94
C ILE A 328 -12.10 -7.81 -5.36
N CYS A 329 -12.96 -7.04 -6.05
CA CYS A 329 -14.30 -7.46 -6.47
C CYS A 329 -14.37 -8.18 -7.84
N CYS A 330 -13.48 -7.93 -8.80
CA CYS A 330 -13.44 -8.61 -10.11
C CYS A 330 -12.86 -10.02 -9.99
N THR A 331 -12.07 -10.30 -8.95
CA THR A 331 -11.83 -11.68 -8.49
C THR A 331 -13.09 -12.37 -7.95
N LYS A 332 -14.25 -11.70 -7.83
CA LYS A 332 -15.54 -12.31 -7.46
C LYS A 332 -16.49 -12.59 -8.63
N LYS A 333 -16.13 -12.22 -9.88
CA LYS A 333 -16.95 -12.50 -11.07
C LYS A 333 -16.08 -12.95 -12.24
N LYS A 334 -15.63 -14.19 -12.19
CA LYS A 334 -15.48 -15.07 -13.35
C LYS A 334 -15.76 -16.49 -12.90
#